data_AF-A0A9E2J0D0-F1
#
_entry.id   AF-A0A9E2J0D0-F1
#
_cell.length_a   1.000
_cell.length_b   1.000
_cell.length_c   1.000
_cell.angle_alpha   90.00
_cell.angle_beta   90.00
_cell.angle_gamma   90.00
#
_symmetry.space_group_name_H-M   'P 1'
#
loop_
_entity.id
_entity.type
_entity.pdbx_description
1 polymer ?
#
loop_
_entity_poly.entity_id
_entity_poly.type
_entity_poly.pdbx_seq_one_letter_code
_entity_poly.pdbx_strand_id
1 'polypeptide(L)'
;MAIEVKRKEREPVGSLLRRFTRRVQQSGVLLNARRGRFYQKPKTKRQIKASALRRQQLRSLRQEMMKAGTLEEGQLIPKELIKIKNIK
;
A
#
# COMPACT_ATOMS: atom_id res chain seq x y z
N MET A 1 -15.84 11.77 6.84
CA MET A 1 -15.16 12.86 6.11
C MET A 1 -15.84 12.99 4.76
N ALA A 2 -16.61 14.06 4.55
CA ALA A 2 -17.30 14.29 3.28
C ALA A 2 -16.30 14.78 2.23
N ILE A 3 -16.36 14.23 1.03
CA ILE A 3 -15.50 14.64 -0.09
C ILE A 3 -16.33 15.54 -0.99
N GLU A 4 -16.04 16.84 -0.96
CA GLU A 4 -16.69 17.82 -1.82
C GLU A 4 -15.73 18.33 -2.89
N VAL A 5 -16.28 18.56 -4.09
CA VAL A 5 -15.61 19.28 -5.18
C VAL A 5 -16.64 20.19 -5.85
N LYS A 6 -16.39 21.50 -5.83
CA LYS A 6 -17.22 22.50 -6.50
C LYS A 6 -16.68 22.77 -7.91
N ARG A 7 -17.60 23.01 -8.85
CA ARG A 7 -17.27 23.37 -10.23
C ARG A 7 -16.57 24.72 -10.25
N LYS A 8 -15.46 24.83 -10.99
CA LYS A 8 -14.81 26.12 -11.24
C LYS A 8 -15.45 26.82 -12.43
N GLU A 9 -15.28 28.13 -12.53
CA GLU A 9 -15.73 28.88 -13.70
C GLU A 9 -15.06 28.36 -14.97
N ARG A 10 -15.86 28.25 -16.05
CA ARG A 10 -15.45 27.73 -17.37
C ARG A 10 -14.86 26.30 -17.35
N GLU A 11 -15.08 25.52 -16.29
CA GLU A 11 -14.61 24.14 -16.22
C GLU A 11 -15.55 23.17 -16.99
N PRO A 12 -15.01 22.31 -17.87
CA PRO A 12 -15.78 21.24 -18.49
C PRO A 12 -16.11 20.15 -17.46
N VAL A 13 -17.29 19.53 -17.58
CA VAL A 13 -17.79 18.53 -16.62
C VAL A 13 -16.82 17.36 -16.44
N GLY A 14 -16.15 16.93 -17.52
CA GLY A 14 -15.14 15.86 -17.45
C GLY A 14 -13.95 16.18 -16.54
N SER A 15 -13.48 17.43 -16.51
CA SER A 15 -12.40 17.87 -15.60
C SER A 15 -12.86 17.79 -14.14
N LEU A 16 -14.09 18.25 -13.86
CA LEU A 16 -14.67 18.18 -12.52
C LEU A 16 -14.72 16.74 -12.01
N LEU A 17 -15.21 15.80 -12.83
CA LEU A 17 -15.28 14.37 -12.48
C LEU A 17 -13.91 13.75 -12.23
N ARG A 18 -12.89 14.12 -13.02
CA ARG A 18 -11.51 13.65 -12.80
C ARG A 18 -10.96 14.13 -11.46
N ARG A 19 -11.18 15.40 -11.09
CA ARG A 19 -10.77 15.93 -9.78
C ARG A 19 -11.49 15.24 -8.64
N PHE A 20 -12.80 15.04 -8.78
CA PHE A 20 -13.58 14.30 -7.79
C PHE A 20 -13.04 12.88 -7.61
N THR A 21 -12.82 12.15 -8.70
CA THR A 21 -12.27 10.79 -8.65
C THR A 21 -10.89 10.76 -7.99
N ARG A 22 -10.00 11.71 -8.32
CA ARG A 22 -8.68 11.84 -7.67
C ARG A 22 -8.80 12.13 -6.18
N ARG A 23 -9.69 13.04 -5.76
CA ARG A 23 -9.98 13.31 -4.34
C ARG A 23 -10.51 12.07 -3.62
N VAL A 24 -11.41 11.31 -4.24
CA VAL A 24 -11.91 10.03 -3.70
C VAL A 24 -10.78 9.02 -3.52
N GLN A 25 -9.91 8.87 -4.52
CA GLN A 25 -8.75 7.96 -4.43
C GLN A 25 -7.77 8.39 -3.34
N GLN A 26 -7.40 9.66 -3.30
CA GLN A 26 -6.47 10.22 -2.31
C GLN A 26 -7.02 10.14 -0.88
N SER A 27 -8.32 10.34 -0.70
CA SER A 27 -8.96 10.21 0.62
C SER A 27 -8.88 8.81 1.20
N GLY A 28 -8.70 7.78 0.35
CA GLY A 28 -8.73 6.39 0.78
C GLY A 28 -10.08 5.90 1.31
N VAL A 29 -11.17 6.68 1.17
CA VAL A 29 -12.49 6.34 1.76
C VAL A 29 -12.97 4.96 1.31
N LEU A 30 -12.78 4.62 0.02
CA LEU A 30 -13.14 3.32 -0.52
C LEU A 30 -12.24 2.20 0.01
N LEU A 31 -10.95 2.46 0.22
CA LEU A 31 -10.02 1.48 0.81
C LEU A 31 -10.40 1.19 2.27
N ASN A 32 -10.73 2.22 3.03
CA ASN A 32 -11.15 2.07 4.42
C ASN A 32 -12.48 1.32 4.54
N ALA A 33 -13.47 1.68 3.70
CA ALA A 33 -14.74 0.97 3.63
C ALA A 33 -14.56 -0.51 3.25
N ARG A 34 -13.67 -0.83 2.29
CA ARG A 34 -13.35 -2.22 1.92
C ARG A 34 -12.63 -2.97 3.05
N ARG A 35 -11.67 -2.32 3.72
CA ARG A 35 -10.92 -2.91 4.85
C ARG A 35 -11.82 -3.22 6.05
N GLY A 36 -12.77 -2.34 6.35
CA GLY A 36 -13.71 -2.48 7.46
C GLY A 36 -15.00 -3.23 7.13
N ARG A 37 -15.17 -3.75 5.90
CA ARG A 37 -16.40 -4.44 5.48
C ARG A 37 -16.71 -5.67 6.33
N PHE A 38 -15.68 -6.36 6.82
CA PHE A 38 -15.81 -7.58 7.60
C PHE A 38 -15.05 -7.43 8.92
N TYR A 39 -15.56 -8.10 9.97
CA TYR A 39 -14.84 -8.18 11.24
C TYR A 39 -13.51 -8.90 11.05
N GLN A 40 -12.42 -8.30 11.54
CA GLN A 40 -11.11 -8.92 11.58
C GLN A 40 -10.65 -9.02 13.04
N LYS A 41 -10.42 -10.26 13.50
CA LYS A 41 -9.89 -10.52 14.84
C LYS A 41 -8.53 -9.82 15.02
N PRO A 42 -8.26 -9.17 16.18
CA PRO A 42 -6.95 -8.59 16.43
C PRO A 42 -5.84 -9.65 16.34
N LYS A 43 -4.68 -9.25 15.82
CA LYS A 43 -3.52 -10.13 15.68
C LYS A 43 -2.97 -10.52 17.05
N THR A 44 -2.53 -11.76 17.19
CA THR A 44 -1.85 -12.22 18.41
C THR A 44 -0.45 -11.61 18.52
N LYS A 45 0.12 -11.55 19.74
CA LYS A 45 1.51 -11.09 19.97
C LYS A 45 2.52 -11.80 19.05
N ARG A 46 2.36 -13.11 18.84
CA ARG A 46 3.19 -13.92 17.92
C ARG A 46 3.07 -13.45 16.47
N GLN A 47 1.85 -13.22 15.98
CA GLN A 47 1.62 -12.73 14.62
C GLN A 47 2.19 -11.32 14.39
N ILE A 48 2.11 -10.45 15.40
CA ILE A 48 2.70 -9.10 15.35
C ILE A 48 4.24 -9.20 15.24
N LYS A 49 4.87 -10.02 16.10
CA LYS A 49 6.33 -10.24 16.09
C LYS A 49 6.80 -10.85 14.77
N ALA A 50 6.12 -11.89 14.27
CA ALA A 50 6.44 -12.52 13.00
C ALA A 50 6.32 -11.54 11.81
N SER A 51 5.28 -10.70 11.81
CA SER A 51 5.11 -9.66 10.79
C SER A 51 6.22 -8.60 10.86
N ALA A 52 6.65 -8.19 12.06
CA ALA A 52 7.75 -7.25 12.24
C ALA A 52 9.08 -7.82 11.75
N LEU A 53 9.40 -9.06 12.14
CA LEU A 53 10.61 -9.77 11.69
C LEU A 53 10.64 -9.87 10.15
N ARG A 54 9.52 -10.25 9.53
CA ARG A 54 9.41 -10.32 8.07
C ARG A 54 9.66 -8.97 7.41
N ARG A 55 9.14 -7.86 7.97
CA ARG A 55 9.40 -6.52 7.44
C ARG A 55 10.89 -6.15 7.54
N GLN A 56 11.55 -6.52 8.63
CA GLN A 56 12.98 -6.27 8.81
C GLN A 56 13.82 -7.06 7.80
N GLN A 57 13.53 -8.36 7.63
CA GLN A 57 14.21 -9.22 6.65
C GLN A 57 14.04 -8.71 5.21
N LEU A 58 12.84 -8.25 4.85
CA LEU A 58 12.61 -7.69 3.52
C LEU A 58 13.34 -6.36 3.31
N ARG A 59 13.52 -5.55 4.35
CA ARG A 59 14.29 -4.31 4.28
C ARG A 59 15.78 -4.59 4.10
N SER A 60 16.35 -5.54 4.85
CA SER A 60 17.77 -5.91 4.70
C SER A 60 18.05 -6.51 3.32
N LEU A 61 17.20 -7.45 2.87
CA LEU A 61 17.32 -8.04 1.53
C LEU A 61 17.29 -6.98 0.44
N ARG A 62 16.38 -6.00 0.55
CA ARG A 62 16.32 -4.89 -0.41
C ARG A 62 17.62 -4.11 -0.43
N GLN A 63 18.17 -3.78 0.73
CA GLN A 63 19.42 -3.02 0.83
C GLN A 63 20.60 -3.78 0.22
N GLU A 64 20.71 -5.09 0.48
CA GLU A 64 21.75 -5.93 -0.10
C GLU A 64 21.66 -5.98 -1.64
N MET A 65 20.45 -6.15 -2.17
CA MET A 65 20.22 -6.16 -3.62
C MET A 65 20.47 -4.81 -4.30
N MET A 66 20.11 -3.71 -3.64
CA MET A 66 20.45 -2.35 -4.10
C MET A 66 21.97 -2.16 -4.13
N LYS A 67 22.69 -2.61 -3.09
CA LYS A 67 24.16 -2.53 -3.03
C LYS A 67 24.82 -3.38 -4.11
N ALA A 68 24.27 -4.55 -4.40
CA ALA A 68 24.75 -5.44 -5.45
C ALA A 68 24.42 -4.96 -6.87
N GLY A 69 23.72 -3.83 -7.04
CA GLY A 69 23.27 -3.31 -8.35
C GLY A 69 22.26 -4.21 -9.05
N THR A 70 21.64 -5.15 -8.32
CA THR A 70 20.67 -6.11 -8.89
C THR A 70 19.25 -5.55 -8.85
N LEU A 71 19.00 -4.50 -8.07
CA LEU A 71 17.73 -3.78 -8.01
C LEU A 71 17.96 -2.29 -8.14
N GLU A 72 17.20 -1.67 -9.04
CA GLU A 72 17.15 -0.22 -9.18
C GLU A 72 16.16 0.43 -8.21
N GLU A 73 16.34 1.73 -7.96
CA GLU A 73 15.39 2.53 -7.20
C GLU A 73 13.99 2.44 -7.84
N GLY A 74 12.99 2.05 -7.03
CA GLY A 74 11.61 1.89 -7.50
C GLY A 74 11.24 0.50 -8.03
N GLN A 75 12.20 -0.39 -8.31
CA GLN A 75 11.89 -1.77 -8.70
C GLN A 75 11.41 -2.62 -7.50
N LEU A 76 10.49 -3.54 -7.76
CA LEU A 76 10.01 -4.51 -6.77
C LEU A 76 10.96 -5.69 -6.68
N ILE A 77 11.20 -6.18 -5.46
CA ILE A 77 11.93 -7.43 -5.24
C ILE A 77 11.13 -8.58 -5.90
N PRO A 78 11.75 -9.39 -6.78
CA PRO A 78 11.12 -10.57 -7.37
C PRO A 78 10.53 -11.49 -6.30
N LYS A 79 9.29 -11.95 -6.52
CA LYS A 79 8.55 -12.78 -5.54
C LYS A 79 9.25 -14.11 -5.22
N GLU A 80 10.05 -14.62 -6.15
CA GLU A 80 10.83 -15.85 -5.99
C GLU A 80 11.88 -15.72 -4.89
N LEU A 81 12.50 -14.55 -4.79
CA LEU A 81 13.54 -14.24 -3.80
C LEU A 81 12.94 -13.90 -2.43
N ILE A 82 11.62 -13.60 -2.38
CA ILE A 82 10.85 -13.38 -1.15
C ILE A 82 10.42 -14.71 -0.49
N LYS A 83 10.70 -15.87 -1.09
CA LYS A 83 10.44 -17.19 -0.48
C LYS A 83 11.35 -17.38 0.73
N ILE A 84 10.94 -16.83 1.87
CA ILE A 84 11.55 -17.09 3.17
C ILE A 84 11.29 -18.57 3.48
N LYS A 85 12.37 -19.31 3.74
CA LYS A 85 12.35 -20.67 4.29
C LYS A 85 11.21 -20.81 5.28
N ASN A 86 10.33 -21.77 5.03
CA ASN A 86 9.30 -22.17 5.98
C ASN A 86 9.94 -22.26 7.36
N ILE A 87 9.47 -21.43 8.27
CA ILE A 87 9.76 -21.57 9.70
C ILE A 87 9.16 -22.93 10.04
N LYS A 88 10.02 -23.96 10.17
CA LYS A 88 9.67 -25.20 10.88
C LYS A 88 9.32 -24.84 12.32
#